data_AF-A0A2R6GKF8-F1
#
_entry.id   AF-A0A2R6GKF8-F1
#
_cell.length_a   1.000
_cell.length_b   1.000
_cell.length_c   1.000
_cell.angle_alpha   90.00
_cell.angle_beta   90.00
_cell.angle_gamma   90.00
#
_symmetry.space_group_name_H-M   'P 1'
#
loop_
_entity.id
_entity.type
_entity.pdbx_description
1 polymer ?
#
loop_
_entity_poly.entity_id
_entity_poly.type
_entity_poly.pdbx_seq_one_letter_code
_entity_poly.pdbx_strand_id
1 'polypeptide(L)'
;MRTVASNGERPVAPGIPDDFDLDAARRAPSSTPAEERERCPHCGSYNISVKTQVHGGPNKREYDGDYFCDCCKNHFDDPVSPEEVGHAR
;
A
#
# COMPACT_ATOMS: atom_id res chain seq x y z
N MET A 1 -3.48 44.70 -29.65
CA MET A 1 -3.18 44.59 -28.20
C MET A 1 -3.69 43.22 -27.78
N ARG A 2 -2.81 42.23 -27.55
CA ARG A 2 -3.20 40.83 -27.29
C ARG A 2 -3.29 40.62 -25.77
N THR A 3 -4.49 40.37 -25.27
CA THR A 3 -4.77 40.07 -23.86
C THR A 3 -4.13 38.74 -23.49
N VAL A 4 -3.30 38.75 -22.44
CA VAL A 4 -2.64 37.56 -21.90
C VAL A 4 -3.66 36.66 -21.21
N ALA A 5 -3.49 35.34 -21.40
CA ALA A 5 -4.33 34.30 -20.84
C ALA A 5 -4.26 34.29 -19.31
N SER A 6 -5.42 34.38 -18.65
CA SER A 6 -5.55 34.13 -17.22
C SER A 6 -5.15 32.68 -16.93
N ASN A 7 -4.11 32.50 -16.13
CA ASN A 7 -3.81 31.23 -15.49
C ASN A 7 -4.98 30.93 -14.55
N GLY A 8 -5.84 29.99 -14.95
CA GLY A 8 -6.90 29.48 -14.08
C GLY A 8 -6.26 28.70 -12.93
N GLU A 9 -6.05 29.37 -11.82
CA GLU A 9 -5.73 28.77 -10.53
C GLU A 9 -6.75 27.65 -10.25
N ARG A 10 -6.25 26.41 -10.16
CA ARG A 10 -7.08 25.25 -9.82
C ARG A 10 -7.64 25.49 -8.41
N PRO A 11 -8.96 25.33 -8.18
CA PRO A 11 -9.51 25.45 -6.84
C PRO A 11 -8.87 24.38 -5.94
N VAL A 12 -8.19 24.81 -4.90
CA VAL A 12 -7.77 23.93 -3.79
C VAL A 12 -9.04 23.35 -3.18
N ALA A 13 -9.06 22.03 -2.97
CA ALA A 13 -10.22 21.34 -2.42
C ALA A 13 -10.58 21.99 -1.06
N PRO A 14 -11.83 22.47 -0.86
CA PRO A 14 -12.22 23.08 0.39
C PRO A 14 -12.20 22.01 1.49
N GLY A 15 -11.35 22.18 2.51
CA GLY A 15 -11.37 21.34 3.71
C GLY A 15 -10.03 20.88 4.28
N ILE A 16 -8.90 21.16 3.62
CA ILE A 16 -7.58 20.89 4.21
C ILE A 16 -7.09 22.17 4.90
N PRO A 17 -6.84 22.18 6.22
CA PRO A 17 -6.34 23.36 6.92
C PRO A 17 -4.94 23.74 6.41
N ASP A 18 -4.62 25.04 6.40
CA ASP A 18 -3.35 25.58 5.86
C ASP A 18 -2.10 25.04 6.58
N ASP A 19 -2.26 24.59 7.83
CA ASP A 19 -1.23 23.95 8.67
C ASP A 19 -1.06 22.44 8.39
N PHE A 20 -1.88 21.84 7.51
CA PHE A 20 -1.83 20.40 7.23
C PHE A 20 -0.63 20.04 6.35
N ASP A 21 0.43 19.51 6.97
CA ASP A 21 1.63 19.07 6.27
C ASP A 21 1.38 17.75 5.51
N LEU A 22 1.09 17.89 4.21
CA LEU A 22 0.85 16.75 3.31
C LEU A 22 2.08 15.82 3.19
N ASP A 23 3.28 16.35 3.37
CA ASP A 23 4.52 15.59 3.22
C ASP A 23 4.78 14.69 4.44
N ALA A 24 4.44 15.16 5.64
CA ALA A 24 4.41 14.39 6.86
C ALA A 24 3.35 13.29 6.79
N ALA A 25 2.14 13.62 6.31
CA ALA A 25 1.06 12.64 6.15
C ALA A 25 1.44 11.49 5.19
N ARG A 26 2.18 11.78 4.11
CA ARG A 26 2.68 10.77 3.15
C ARG A 26 3.77 9.86 3.73
N ARG A 27 4.55 10.37 4.69
CA ARG A 27 5.66 9.64 5.34
C ARG A 27 5.23 8.90 6.59
N ALA A 28 4.03 9.19 7.12
CA ALA A 28 3.51 8.55 8.30
C ALA A 28 3.42 7.03 8.08
N PRO A 29 3.94 6.22 9.02
CA PRO A 29 3.77 4.77 8.97
C PRO A 29 2.29 4.42 9.05
N SER A 30 1.91 3.27 8.48
CA SER A 30 0.53 2.81 8.57
C SER A 30 0.10 2.68 10.02
N SER A 31 -1.04 3.29 10.38
CA SER A 31 -1.63 3.19 11.71
C SER A 31 -2.34 1.86 11.97
N THR A 32 -2.40 0.95 10.99
CA THR A 32 -2.99 -0.38 11.17
C THR A 32 -2.22 -1.17 12.24
N PRO A 33 -2.86 -1.55 13.35
CA PRO A 33 -2.18 -2.29 14.41
C PRO A 33 -1.80 -3.69 13.92
N ALA A 34 -0.72 -4.25 14.49
CA ALA A 34 -0.14 -5.51 14.02
C ALA A 34 -1.08 -6.72 14.12
N GLU A 35 -2.10 -6.64 14.99
CA GLU A 35 -3.17 -7.62 15.10
C GLU A 35 -4.16 -7.60 13.93
N GLU A 36 -4.32 -6.47 13.24
CA GLU A 36 -5.22 -6.32 12.07
C GLU A 36 -4.48 -6.54 10.74
N ARG A 37 -3.18 -6.85 10.79
CA ARG A 37 -2.37 -7.06 9.58
C ARG A 37 -2.45 -8.51 9.10
N GLU A 38 -2.67 -8.63 7.79
CA GLU A 38 -2.53 -9.85 7.01
C GLU A 38 -1.18 -10.56 7.26
N ARG A 39 -1.20 -11.89 7.27
CA ARG A 39 -0.05 -12.72 7.63
C ARG A 39 0.30 -13.73 6.55
N CYS A 40 1.57 -14.07 6.49
CA CYS A 40 2.03 -15.16 5.64
C CYS A 40 1.48 -16.51 6.13
N PRO A 41 0.86 -17.33 5.26
CA PRO A 41 0.31 -18.65 5.63
C PRO A 41 1.36 -19.65 6.11
N HIS A 42 2.63 -19.47 5.72
CA HIS A 42 3.69 -20.42 6.05
C HIS A 42 4.37 -20.15 7.40
N CYS A 43 4.49 -18.89 7.79
CA CYS A 43 5.28 -18.49 8.97
C CYS A 43 4.56 -17.55 9.93
N GLY A 44 3.35 -17.08 9.60
CA GLY A 44 2.56 -16.16 10.43
C GLY A 44 3.11 -14.73 10.53
N SER A 45 4.15 -14.40 9.76
CA SER A 45 4.75 -13.07 9.75
C SER A 45 3.88 -12.07 8.99
N TYR A 46 3.73 -10.85 9.53
CA TYR A 46 3.02 -9.74 8.87
C TYR A 46 3.92 -8.95 7.90
N ASN A 47 5.19 -9.33 7.77
CA ASN A 47 6.12 -8.68 6.85
C ASN A 47 5.95 -9.25 5.43
N ILE A 48 4.81 -8.94 4.84
CA ILE A 48 4.42 -9.36 3.49
C ILE A 48 4.47 -8.16 2.54
N SER A 49 4.89 -8.40 1.30
CA SER A 49 4.95 -7.42 0.23
C SER A 49 4.01 -7.85 -0.88
N VAL A 50 3.10 -6.96 -1.26
CA VAL A 50 2.25 -7.13 -2.43
C VAL A 50 3.07 -6.84 -3.66
N LYS A 51 3.19 -7.79 -4.57
CA LYS A 51 3.80 -7.56 -5.87
C LYS A 51 2.75 -6.90 -6.75
N THR A 52 2.70 -5.57 -6.75
CA THR A 52 1.96 -4.87 -7.80
C THR A 52 2.58 -5.27 -9.13
N GLN A 53 1.85 -6.06 -9.95
CA GLN A 53 2.25 -6.27 -11.33
C GLN A 53 2.33 -4.90 -11.98
N VAL A 54 3.54 -4.38 -12.15
CA VAL A 54 3.75 -3.20 -12.98
C VAL A 54 3.42 -3.64 -14.40
N HIS A 55 2.17 -3.42 -14.82
CA HIS A 55 1.70 -3.70 -16.16
C HIS A 55 2.63 -2.96 -17.14
N GLY A 56 3.48 -3.70 -17.87
CA GLY A 56 4.18 -3.18 -19.06
C GLY A 56 5.70 -3.07 -19.01
N GLY A 57 6.41 -3.66 -18.04
CA GLY A 57 7.88 -3.74 -18.11
C GLY A 57 8.39 -4.93 -18.95
N PRO A 58 9.42 -4.78 -19.80
CA PRO A 58 9.98 -5.87 -20.61
C PRO A 58 10.68 -6.98 -19.81
N ASN A 59 10.75 -6.85 -18.47
CA ASN A 59 11.30 -7.83 -17.54
C ASN A 59 10.22 -8.40 -16.62
N LYS A 60 9.10 -8.89 -17.20
CA LYS A 60 8.14 -9.71 -16.44
C LYS A 60 8.85 -11.01 -16.04
N ARG A 61 9.29 -11.11 -14.79
CA ARG A 61 9.47 -12.41 -14.16
C ARG A 61 8.09 -12.92 -13.81
N GLU A 62 7.72 -14.08 -14.36
CA GLU A 62 6.57 -14.83 -13.89
C GLU A 62 6.85 -15.17 -12.42
N TYR A 63 6.13 -14.52 -11.52
CA TYR A 63 6.22 -14.81 -10.10
C TYR A 63 5.03 -15.70 -9.74
N ASP A 64 5.32 -16.74 -8.95
CA ASP A 64 4.34 -17.71 -8.49
C ASP A 64 3.57 -17.11 -7.30
N GLY A 65 2.59 -16.24 -7.58
CA GLY A 65 1.71 -15.61 -6.58
C GLY A 65 1.88 -14.10 -6.39
N ASP A 66 0.78 -13.46 -5.98
CA ASP A 66 0.65 -11.99 -5.82
C ASP A 66 1.37 -11.44 -4.57
N TYR A 67 1.64 -12.27 -3.57
CA TYR A 67 2.26 -11.87 -2.31
C TYR A 67 3.60 -12.54 -2.09
N PHE A 68 4.47 -11.87 -1.35
CA PHE A 68 5.78 -12.37 -0.95
C PHE A 68 6.04 -12.08 0.52
N CYS A 69 6.47 -13.10 1.28
CA CYS A 69 6.86 -12.90 2.66
C CYS A 69 8.36 -12.61 2.75
N ASP A 70 8.72 -11.48 3.33
CA ASP A 70 10.14 -11.14 3.51
C ASP A 70 10.82 -12.02 4.58
N CYS A 71 10.05 -12.65 5.46
CA CYS A 71 10.56 -13.50 6.53
C CYS A 71 10.96 -14.90 6.03
N CYS A 72 10.03 -15.63 5.40
CA CYS A 72 10.29 -16.98 4.90
C CYS A 72 10.66 -17.05 3.41
N LYS A 73 10.65 -15.90 2.71
CA LYS A 73 10.94 -15.77 1.27
C LYS A 73 10.02 -16.62 0.37
N ASN A 74 8.89 -17.10 0.89
CA ASN A 74 7.87 -17.78 0.09
C ASN A 74 6.99 -16.77 -0.65
N HIS A 75 6.56 -17.21 -1.83
CA HIS A 75 5.48 -16.60 -2.58
C HIS A 75 4.18 -17.35 -2.30
N PHE A 76 3.06 -16.63 -2.31
CA PHE A 76 1.72 -17.17 -2.07
C PHE A 76 0.68 -16.22 -2.67
N ASP A 77 -0.52 -16.76 -2.89
CA ASP A 77 -1.61 -16.05 -3.55
C ASP A 77 -2.54 -15.34 -2.55
N ASP A 78 -2.79 -15.98 -1.41
CA ASP A 78 -3.75 -15.50 -0.40
C ASP A 78 -3.04 -15.37 0.96
N PRO A 79 -2.89 -14.15 1.51
CA PRO A 79 -2.47 -13.98 2.89
C PRO A 79 -3.59 -14.39 3.85
N VAL A 80 -3.21 -14.85 5.04
CA VAL A 80 -4.19 -15.21 6.08
C VAL A 80 -4.64 -13.95 6.78
N SER A 81 -5.96 -13.72 6.83
CA SER A 81 -6.51 -12.62 7.61
C SER A 81 -6.30 -12.90 9.10
N PRO A 82 -5.96 -11.89 9.91
CA PRO A 82 -5.75 -12.12 11.34
C PRO A 82 -6.99 -12.65 12.07
N GLU A 83 -8.19 -12.36 11.57
CA GLU A 83 -9.45 -12.90 12.08
C GLU A 83 -9.53 -14.43 11.96
N GLU A 84 -8.94 -14.99 10.89
CA GLU A 84 -8.88 -16.44 10.65
C GLU A 84 -7.83 -17.13 11.53
N VAL A 85 -6.85 -16.38 12.03
CA VAL A 85 -5.87 -16.85 13.03
C VAL A 85 -6.47 -16.85 14.45
N GLY A 86 -7.67 -16.27 14.61
CA GLY A 86 -8.30 -15.93 15.89
C GLY A 86 -9.47 -16.81 16.38
N HIS A 87 -9.62 -18.05 15.91
CA HIS A 87 -10.61 -19.01 16.46
C HIS A 87 -9.98 -20.31 17.00
N ALA A 88 -8.86 -20.18 17.70
CA ALA A 88 -8.34 -21.23 18.57
C ALA A 88 -8.09 -20.66 19.97
N ARG A 89 -9.17 -20.40 20.71
CA ARG A 89 -9.20 -20.45 22.18
C ARG A 89 -10.62 -20.46 22.72
#